data_AF-A0A850G941-F1
#
_entry.id   AF-A0A850G941-F1
#
_cell.length_a   1.000
_cell.length_b   1.000
_cell.length_c   1.000
_cell.angle_alpha   90.00
_cell.angle_beta   90.00
_cell.angle_gamma   90.00
#
_symmetry.space_group_name_H-M   'P 1'
#
loop_
_entity.id
_entity.type
_entity.pdbx_description
1 polymer ?
#
loop_
_entity_poly.entity_id
_entity_poly.type
_entity_poly.pdbx_seq_one_letter_code
_entity_poly.pdbx_strand_id
1 'polypeptide(L)'
;MKLHLALLSSIIPLSLSACAAGADGGDDGFLISAGNVDDGDNADEVSGTAEETGEGTGTESAGDTTTESTGSESTGETETETETETGLEALPCDEGFMISPNPAVAGQAFEAAYANAQPFAYIGMSVEQIEGAGAPVTGNEDIGDDGDGNYVWTYTVNGHGTGIVELTFTKEMGQVQATCQVHVL
;
A
#
# COMPACT_ATOMS: atom_id res chain seq x y z
N MET A 1 31.06 43.15 -8.35
CA MET A 1 31.39 41.92 -9.11
C MET A 1 30.09 41.20 -9.39
N LYS A 2 29.80 40.93 -10.66
CA LYS A 2 28.57 40.30 -11.17
C LYS A 2 28.75 38.78 -11.14
N LEU A 3 27.89 38.05 -10.43
CA LEU A 3 27.68 36.62 -10.67
C LEU A 3 26.20 36.43 -11.04
N HIS A 4 25.97 36.04 -12.29
CA HIS A 4 24.70 35.52 -12.78
C HIS A 4 24.62 34.04 -12.37
N LEU A 5 23.61 33.66 -11.60
CA LEU A 5 23.27 32.25 -11.38
C LEU A 5 21.99 31.95 -12.15
N ALA A 6 22.13 31.14 -13.20
CA ALA A 6 21.05 30.69 -14.06
C ALA A 6 20.22 29.64 -13.33
N LEU A 7 18.92 29.91 -13.15
CA LEU A 7 17.94 28.87 -12.83
C LEU A 7 17.69 28.05 -14.10
N LEU A 8 18.12 26.79 -14.11
CA LEU A 8 17.60 25.79 -15.02
C LEU A 8 16.27 25.27 -14.43
N SER A 9 15.15 25.81 -14.92
CA SER A 9 13.83 25.20 -14.77
C SER A 9 13.82 23.86 -15.50
N SER A 10 13.89 22.76 -14.74
CA SER A 10 13.63 21.43 -15.26
C SER A 10 12.11 21.24 -15.36
N ILE A 11 11.58 21.36 -16.57
CA ILE A 11 10.18 21.09 -16.90
C ILE A 11 10.07 19.59 -17.17
N ILE A 12 9.47 18.84 -16.25
CA ILE A 12 9.17 17.42 -16.44
C ILE A 12 7.89 17.31 -17.30
N PRO A 13 7.91 16.65 -18.47
CA PRO A 13 6.70 16.42 -19.25
C PRO A 13 5.87 15.29 -18.63
N LEU A 14 4.69 15.64 -18.10
CA LEU A 14 3.62 14.69 -17.80
C LEU A 14 3.12 14.08 -19.12
N SER A 15 3.43 12.80 -19.33
CA SER A 15 2.87 12.02 -20.42
C SER A 15 1.55 11.38 -19.95
N LEU A 16 0.41 11.98 -20.31
CA LEU A 16 -0.90 11.33 -20.17
C LEU A 16 -1.06 10.31 -21.29
N SER A 17 -1.04 9.02 -20.97
CA SER A 17 -1.57 7.98 -21.87
C SER A 17 -3.08 7.95 -21.76
N ALA A 18 -3.76 8.47 -22.79
CA ALA A 18 -5.20 8.36 -22.97
C ALA A 18 -5.55 6.93 -23.43
N CYS A 19 -6.23 6.16 -22.58
CA CYS A 19 -6.95 4.95 -23.01
C CYS A 19 -8.30 5.38 -23.61
N ALA A 20 -8.42 5.28 -24.92
CA ALA A 20 -9.67 5.49 -25.65
C ALA A 20 -10.64 4.34 -25.34
N ALA A 21 -11.71 4.61 -24.59
CA ALA A 21 -12.86 3.73 -24.49
C ALA A 21 -13.78 3.99 -25.70
N GLY A 22 -13.87 3.02 -26.60
CA GLY A 22 -14.78 3.05 -27.73
C GLY A 22 -16.23 2.90 -27.27
N ALA A 23 -17.09 3.80 -27.72
CA ALA A 23 -18.52 3.60 -27.80
C ALA A 23 -18.83 2.91 -29.13
N ASP A 24 -19.72 1.92 -29.13
CA ASP A 24 -20.88 1.90 -30.02
C ASP A 24 -21.82 0.74 -29.67
N GLY A 25 -23.12 1.05 -29.66
CA GLY A 25 -24.19 0.26 -29.07
C GLY A 25 -24.83 -0.81 -29.97
N GLY A 26 -25.91 -1.39 -29.46
CA GLY A 26 -26.83 -2.21 -30.24
C GLY A 26 -27.71 -3.14 -29.40
N ASP A 27 -29.01 -2.86 -29.43
CA ASP A 27 -30.16 -3.77 -29.38
C ASP A 27 -30.59 -4.50 -28.09
N ASP A 28 -31.57 -3.90 -27.42
CA ASP A 28 -32.99 -4.32 -27.36
C ASP A 28 -33.29 -5.84 -27.30
N GLY A 29 -33.53 -6.34 -26.09
CA GLY A 29 -34.04 -7.69 -25.85
C GLY A 29 -35.10 -7.72 -24.75
N PHE A 30 -36.28 -7.16 -25.04
CA PHE A 30 -37.48 -7.24 -24.20
C PHE A 30 -38.06 -8.66 -24.22
N LEU A 31 -38.00 -9.38 -23.10
CA LEU A 31 -38.90 -10.50 -22.82
C LEU A 31 -39.50 -10.34 -21.42
N ILE A 32 -40.77 -9.93 -21.42
CA ILE A 32 -41.67 -10.04 -20.28
C ILE A 32 -41.81 -11.53 -19.91
N SER A 33 -41.51 -11.88 -18.67
CA SER A 33 -42.13 -13.04 -18.03
C SER A 33 -42.76 -12.59 -16.72
N ALA A 34 -44.08 -12.77 -16.66
CA ALA A 34 -44.96 -12.32 -15.59
C ALA A 34 -44.77 -13.13 -14.32
N GLY A 35 -44.65 -12.44 -13.19
CA GLY A 35 -44.80 -12.96 -11.84
C GLY A 35 -45.42 -11.90 -10.95
N ASN A 36 -46.69 -12.09 -10.62
CA ASN A 36 -47.56 -11.16 -9.91
C ASN A 36 -47.30 -11.09 -8.39
N VAL A 37 -47.34 -9.86 -7.86
CA VAL A 37 -47.96 -9.36 -6.60
C VAL A 37 -47.43 -9.87 -5.24
N ASP A 38 -46.94 -8.94 -4.42
CA ASP A 38 -47.43 -8.79 -3.04
C ASP A 38 -47.49 -7.30 -2.64
N ASP A 39 -48.63 -6.93 -2.08
CA ASP A 39 -49.13 -5.60 -1.77
C ASP A 39 -48.90 -5.36 -0.27
N GLY A 40 -48.14 -4.33 0.10
CA GLY A 40 -47.65 -4.16 1.48
C GLY A 40 -47.44 -2.72 1.88
N ASP A 41 -48.55 -1.98 1.92
CA ASP A 41 -48.78 -0.67 2.53
C ASP A 41 -48.05 -0.50 3.89
N ASN A 42 -47.25 0.55 4.05
CA ASN A 42 -47.20 1.33 5.28
C ASN A 42 -46.56 2.69 5.02
N ALA A 43 -47.43 3.69 4.93
CA ALA A 43 -47.10 5.08 5.14
C ALA A 43 -46.59 5.29 6.57
N ASP A 44 -45.48 6.01 6.73
CA ASP A 44 -45.33 6.92 7.87
C ASP A 44 -44.51 8.14 7.45
N GLU A 45 -45.21 9.26 7.42
CA GLU A 45 -44.66 10.59 7.21
C GLU A 45 -44.05 11.08 8.52
N VAL A 46 -42.79 11.50 8.51
CA VAL A 46 -42.34 12.48 9.50
C VAL A 46 -41.49 13.58 8.83
N SER A 47 -42.17 14.71 8.68
CA SER A 47 -41.62 16.02 8.44
C SER A 47 -40.80 16.49 9.64
N GLY A 48 -39.64 17.09 9.38
CA GLY A 48 -38.74 17.62 10.41
C GLY A 48 -37.82 18.72 9.86
N THR A 49 -38.35 19.94 9.84
CA THR A 49 -37.65 21.23 9.79
C THR A 49 -36.45 21.33 10.74
N ALA A 50 -35.32 21.90 10.30
CA ALA A 50 -34.89 23.26 10.67
C ALA A 50 -33.42 23.55 10.27
N GLU A 51 -33.20 24.83 9.99
CA GLU A 51 -31.95 25.56 9.73
C GLU A 51 -30.84 25.35 10.77
N GLU A 52 -29.58 25.51 10.35
CA GLU A 52 -28.69 26.60 10.83
C GLU A 52 -27.27 26.45 10.21
N THR A 53 -26.93 27.46 9.41
CA THR A 53 -25.70 28.27 9.44
C THR A 53 -24.43 27.68 10.09
N GLY A 54 -23.35 27.62 9.30
CA GLY A 54 -22.01 27.29 9.79
C GLY A 54 -20.91 27.67 8.80
N GLU A 55 -20.67 28.96 8.61
CA GLU A 55 -19.40 29.48 8.07
C GLU A 55 -18.29 29.26 9.11
N GLY A 56 -17.21 28.59 8.70
CA GLY A 56 -16.00 28.43 9.50
C GLY A 56 -14.76 28.65 8.63
N THR A 57 -14.37 29.90 8.45
CA THR A 57 -13.04 30.27 7.97
C THR A 57 -12.10 30.39 9.16
N GLY A 58 -11.10 29.51 9.22
CA GLY A 58 -10.02 29.57 10.19
C GLY A 58 -8.73 29.10 9.52
N THR A 59 -7.92 30.04 9.06
CA THR A 59 -6.56 29.75 8.57
C THR A 59 -5.64 30.82 9.12
N GLU A 60 -5.06 30.53 10.27
CA GLU A 60 -3.86 31.16 10.76
C GLU A 60 -3.08 30.11 11.55
N SER A 61 -2.03 29.57 10.93
CA SER A 61 -0.97 28.84 11.61
C SER A 61 0.35 29.44 11.14
N ALA A 62 1.00 30.14 12.06
CA ALA A 62 2.33 30.68 11.91
C ALA A 62 3.14 30.30 13.16
N GLY A 63 4.34 29.77 12.92
CA GLY A 63 5.37 29.46 13.92
C GLY A 63 5.61 27.96 14.06
N ASP A 64 6.82 27.47 14.25
CA ASP A 64 8.15 28.05 14.17
C ASP A 64 9.08 26.83 14.08
N THR A 65 10.00 26.82 13.11
CA THR A 65 10.92 25.72 12.85
C THR A 65 12.06 25.78 13.87
N THR A 66 12.08 24.85 14.83
CA THR A 66 13.28 24.58 15.62
C THR A 66 13.91 23.27 15.14
N THR A 67 15.03 23.38 14.41
CA THR A 67 15.88 22.25 14.02
C THR A 67 17.04 22.16 15.01
N GLU A 68 17.04 21.15 15.87
CA GLU A 68 18.23 20.74 16.63
C GLU A 68 18.93 19.59 15.89
N SER A 69 20.19 19.82 15.55
CA SER A 69 21.13 18.82 15.02
C SER A 69 21.89 18.19 16.17
N THR A 70 21.80 16.87 16.33
CA THR A 70 22.74 16.01 17.09
C THR A 70 22.41 14.59 16.63
N GLY A 71 23.29 13.66 16.27
CA GLY A 71 24.73 13.53 16.19
C GLY A 71 24.95 12.08 15.76
N SER A 72 25.95 11.83 14.91
CA SER A 72 26.29 10.48 14.42
C SER A 72 26.65 9.52 15.54
N GLU A 73 26.14 8.30 15.50
CA GLU A 73 26.85 7.12 15.95
C GLU A 73 26.63 5.99 14.94
N SER A 74 27.75 5.58 14.34
CA SER A 74 27.90 4.42 13.47
C SER A 74 28.31 3.26 14.36
N THR A 75 27.52 2.20 14.35
CA THR A 75 27.94 0.89 14.84
C THR A 75 27.57 -0.08 13.74
N GLY A 76 28.60 -0.54 13.01
CA GLY A 76 28.45 -1.57 12.00
C GLY A 76 28.03 -2.87 12.66
N GLU A 77 26.89 -3.38 12.25
CA GLU A 77 26.49 -4.75 12.53
C GLU A 77 26.95 -5.62 11.37
N THR A 78 27.57 -6.73 11.75
CA THR A 78 28.19 -7.70 10.88
C THR A 78 27.09 -8.44 10.13
N GLU A 79 27.02 -8.21 8.83
CA GLU A 79 26.16 -8.95 7.90
C GLU A 79 26.58 -10.43 7.96
N THR A 80 25.74 -11.24 8.61
CA THR A 80 25.86 -12.69 8.53
C THR A 80 25.28 -13.08 7.18
N GLU A 81 26.15 -13.15 6.17
CA GLU A 81 25.85 -13.69 4.85
C GLU A 81 25.36 -15.14 5.01
N THR A 82 24.04 -15.30 5.10
CA THR A 82 23.40 -16.60 4.97
C THR A 82 23.14 -16.78 3.47
N GLU A 83 24.08 -17.42 2.78
CA GLU A 83 23.88 -17.85 1.40
C GLU A 83 22.58 -18.65 1.32
N THR A 84 21.58 -18.10 0.63
CA THR A 84 20.29 -18.77 0.43
C THR A 84 20.48 -19.83 -0.67
N GLU A 85 19.82 -20.99 -0.58
CA GLU A 85 20.02 -22.17 -1.43
C GLU A 85 19.93 -21.93 -2.96
N THR A 86 19.50 -20.74 -3.38
CA THR A 86 19.41 -20.29 -4.77
C THR A 86 20.68 -19.62 -5.31
N GLY A 87 21.70 -19.39 -4.48
CA GLY A 87 22.94 -18.72 -4.87
C GLY A 87 22.78 -17.21 -5.11
N LEU A 88 21.69 -16.62 -4.61
CA LEU A 88 21.46 -15.18 -4.60
C LEU A 88 21.97 -14.59 -3.29
N GLU A 89 22.44 -13.35 -3.37
CA GLU A 89 22.80 -12.57 -2.19
C GLU A 89 21.55 -12.34 -1.32
N ALA A 90 21.72 -12.44 0.00
CA ALA A 90 20.64 -12.17 0.94
C ALA A 90 20.27 -10.68 0.87
N LEU A 91 18.98 -10.39 0.70
CA LEU A 91 18.46 -9.03 0.71
C LEU A 91 18.09 -8.60 2.14
N PRO A 92 18.12 -7.29 2.43
CA PRO A 92 17.75 -6.80 3.76
C PRO A 92 16.28 -7.10 4.06
N CYS A 93 16.04 -7.75 5.20
CA CYS A 93 14.72 -7.96 5.77
C CYS A 93 14.78 -7.80 7.28
N ASP A 94 13.88 -6.97 7.82
CA ASP A 94 13.70 -6.84 9.26
C ASP A 94 13.22 -8.16 9.88
N GLU A 95 13.54 -8.35 11.16
CA GLU A 95 13.12 -9.53 11.91
C GLU A 95 11.59 -9.65 11.95
N GLY A 96 11.08 -10.89 11.89
CA GLY A 96 9.66 -11.19 11.94
C GLY A 96 8.98 -11.31 10.57
N PHE A 97 9.64 -10.92 9.49
CA PHE A 97 9.15 -11.22 8.13
C PHE A 97 9.29 -12.71 7.79
N MET A 98 8.26 -13.25 7.16
CA MET A 98 8.20 -14.61 6.63
C MET A 98 7.68 -14.54 5.20
N ILE A 99 8.49 -14.99 4.24
CA ILE A 99 8.17 -14.91 2.80
C ILE A 99 8.10 -16.32 2.22
N SER A 100 7.03 -16.62 1.48
CA SER A 100 6.82 -17.94 0.89
C SER A 100 6.13 -17.86 -0.49
N PRO A 101 6.74 -18.38 -1.57
CA PRO A 101 8.12 -18.85 -1.66
C PRO A 101 9.15 -17.70 -1.59
N ASN A 102 10.38 -18.00 -1.16
CA ASN A 102 11.54 -17.09 -1.22
C ASN A 102 12.75 -17.82 -1.84
N PRO A 103 13.25 -17.40 -3.02
CA PRO A 103 12.77 -16.29 -3.83
C PRO A 103 11.37 -16.54 -4.40
N ALA A 104 10.64 -15.46 -4.66
CA ALA A 104 9.35 -15.49 -5.32
C ALA A 104 9.49 -15.75 -6.83
N VAL A 105 8.39 -16.08 -7.50
CA VAL A 105 8.37 -16.39 -8.94
C VAL A 105 7.51 -15.36 -9.67
N ALA A 106 8.09 -14.71 -10.68
CA ALA A 106 7.44 -13.67 -11.45
C ALA A 106 6.08 -14.13 -12.01
N GLY A 107 5.07 -13.27 -11.86
CA GLY A 107 3.70 -13.56 -12.29
C GLY A 107 2.93 -14.59 -11.44
N GLN A 108 3.52 -15.19 -10.40
CA GLN A 108 2.83 -16.07 -9.45
C GLN A 108 2.57 -15.36 -8.12
N ALA A 109 1.45 -15.63 -7.46
CA ALA A 109 1.24 -15.06 -6.13
C ALA A 109 2.27 -15.62 -5.13
N PHE A 110 2.76 -14.78 -4.21
CA PHE A 110 3.50 -15.22 -3.03
C PHE A 110 2.88 -14.63 -1.77
N GLU A 111 3.15 -15.27 -0.63
CA GLU A 111 2.69 -14.82 0.68
C GLU A 111 3.81 -14.11 1.42
N ALA A 112 3.47 -12.96 1.99
CA ALA A 112 4.31 -12.22 2.92
C ALA A 112 3.58 -12.13 4.25
N ALA A 113 4.24 -12.55 5.32
CA ALA A 113 3.73 -12.43 6.67
C ALA A 113 4.69 -11.66 7.57
N TYR A 114 4.16 -10.97 8.57
CA TYR A 114 4.92 -10.29 9.60
C TYR A 114 4.40 -10.70 10.98
N ALA A 115 5.29 -11.18 11.85
CA ALA A 115 4.98 -11.56 13.22
C ALA A 115 5.48 -10.51 14.22
N ASN A 116 4.63 -10.11 15.17
CA ASN A 116 5.02 -9.22 16.26
C ASN A 116 4.29 -9.57 17.57
N ALA A 117 4.98 -9.47 18.70
CA ALA A 117 4.40 -9.70 20.02
C ALA A 117 3.34 -8.66 20.42
N GLN A 118 3.36 -7.47 19.80
CA GLN A 118 2.41 -6.40 20.09
C GLN A 118 1.23 -6.42 19.12
N PRO A 119 -0.02 -6.47 19.60
CA PRO A 119 -1.18 -6.34 18.72
C PRO A 119 -1.34 -4.90 18.23
N PHE A 120 -1.60 -4.73 16.93
CA PHE A 120 -1.92 -3.44 16.31
C PHE A 120 -3.37 -3.41 15.83
N ALA A 121 -4.05 -2.27 16.04
CA ALA A 121 -5.44 -2.09 15.63
C ALA A 121 -5.60 -1.75 14.14
N TYR A 122 -4.59 -1.09 13.57
CA TYR A 122 -4.52 -0.74 12.16
C TYR A 122 -3.17 -1.15 11.63
N ILE A 123 -3.22 -1.98 10.60
CA ILE A 123 -2.07 -2.54 9.92
C ILE A 123 -2.26 -2.35 8.42
N GLY A 124 -1.16 -2.33 7.70
CA GLY A 124 -1.17 -2.37 6.27
C GLY A 124 0.18 -2.79 5.74
N MET A 125 0.19 -3.36 4.56
CA MET A 125 1.40 -3.63 3.82
C MET A 125 1.37 -2.83 2.52
N SER A 126 2.43 -2.09 2.24
CA SER A 126 2.70 -1.56 0.91
C SER A 126 3.75 -2.42 0.22
N VAL A 127 3.65 -2.48 -1.10
CA VAL A 127 4.56 -3.25 -1.93
C VAL A 127 5.00 -2.41 -3.12
N GLU A 128 6.30 -2.40 -3.40
CA GLU A 128 6.90 -1.63 -4.49
C GLU A 128 7.89 -2.51 -5.27
N GLN A 129 7.83 -2.47 -6.59
CA GLN A 129 8.85 -3.09 -7.43
C GLN A 129 10.00 -2.10 -7.58
N ILE A 130 11.08 -2.30 -6.82
CA ILE A 130 12.23 -1.38 -6.81
C ILE A 130 13.23 -1.68 -7.94
N GLU A 131 13.24 -2.93 -8.43
CA GLU A 131 14.01 -3.31 -9.62
C GLU A 131 13.17 -4.21 -10.54
N GLY A 132 13.31 -4.03 -11.85
CA GLY A 132 12.59 -4.80 -12.85
C GLY A 132 11.24 -4.21 -13.25
N ALA A 133 10.45 -4.98 -13.99
CA ALA A 133 9.14 -4.56 -14.48
C ALA A 133 8.04 -5.29 -13.70
N GLY A 134 7.14 -4.54 -13.08
CA GLY A 134 6.02 -5.08 -12.30
C GLY A 134 5.20 -3.94 -11.72
N ALA A 135 3.96 -4.24 -11.35
CA ALA A 135 3.10 -3.33 -10.61
C ALA A 135 2.49 -4.12 -9.46
N PRO A 136 3.32 -4.47 -8.45
CA PRO A 136 2.87 -5.35 -7.40
C PRO A 136 1.74 -4.71 -6.61
N VAL A 137 0.82 -5.55 -6.16
CA VAL A 137 -0.32 -5.15 -5.35
C VAL A 137 -0.49 -6.14 -4.20
N THR A 138 -0.86 -5.61 -3.06
CA THR A 138 -1.24 -6.40 -1.88
C THR A 138 -2.72 -6.77 -1.98
N GLY A 139 -3.00 -8.06 -1.78
CA GLY A 139 -4.34 -8.63 -1.76
C GLY A 139 -4.87 -8.80 -0.34
N ASN A 140 -5.62 -9.88 -0.14
CA ASN A 140 -6.27 -10.22 1.11
C ASN A 140 -5.32 -10.14 2.30
N GLU A 141 -5.82 -9.59 3.40
CA GLU A 141 -5.20 -9.58 4.71
C GLU A 141 -5.84 -10.68 5.56
N ASP A 142 -5.01 -11.47 6.24
CA ASP A 142 -5.43 -12.39 7.28
C ASP A 142 -4.65 -12.12 8.57
N ILE A 143 -5.34 -12.16 9.71
CA ILE A 143 -4.76 -11.90 11.02
C ILE A 143 -4.91 -13.16 11.87
N GLY A 144 -3.79 -13.67 12.35
CA GLY A 144 -3.71 -14.86 13.19
C GLY A 144 -2.77 -14.71 14.38
N ASP A 145 -2.52 -15.84 15.02
CA ASP A 145 -1.55 -16.04 16.09
C ASP A 145 -0.62 -17.19 15.66
N ASP A 146 0.67 -17.09 15.95
CA ASP A 146 1.66 -18.12 15.59
C ASP A 146 1.69 -19.32 16.56
N GLY A 147 0.92 -19.28 17.64
CA GLY A 147 0.93 -20.27 18.72
C GLY A 147 1.97 -19.97 19.81
N ASP A 148 2.86 -19.01 19.60
CA ASP A 148 3.88 -18.53 20.55
C ASP A 148 3.47 -17.19 21.19
N GLY A 149 2.26 -16.70 20.89
CA GLY A 149 1.71 -15.46 21.41
C GLY A 149 2.08 -14.23 20.61
N ASN A 150 2.66 -14.39 19.41
CA ASN A 150 2.82 -13.30 18.46
C ASN A 150 1.60 -13.21 17.54
N TYR A 151 1.23 -11.98 17.22
CA TYR A 151 0.25 -11.70 16.20
C TYR A 151 0.92 -11.80 14.83
N VAL A 152 0.27 -12.49 13.90
CA VAL A 152 0.77 -12.67 12.54
C VAL A 152 -0.20 -12.02 11.57
N TRP A 153 0.33 -11.18 10.69
CA TRP A 153 -0.41 -10.57 9.60
C TRP A 153 0.11 -11.09 8.29
N THR A 154 -0.76 -11.73 7.53
CA THR A 154 -0.42 -12.38 6.26
C THR A 154 -1.10 -11.65 5.11
N TYR A 155 -0.33 -11.41 4.05
CA TYR A 155 -0.78 -10.74 2.85
C TYR A 155 -0.36 -11.55 1.61
N THR A 156 -1.26 -11.67 0.64
CA THR A 156 -0.91 -12.20 -0.68
C THR A 156 -0.42 -11.08 -1.60
N VAL A 157 0.77 -11.22 -2.17
CA VAL A 157 1.34 -10.27 -3.14
C VAL A 157 1.17 -10.81 -4.55
N ASN A 158 0.70 -9.96 -5.47
CA ASN A 158 0.47 -10.30 -6.88
C ASN A 158 1.05 -9.22 -7.81
N GLY A 159 1.11 -9.48 -9.11
CA GLY A 159 1.41 -8.44 -10.13
C GLY A 159 2.87 -7.99 -10.23
N HIS A 160 3.78 -8.57 -9.44
CA HIS A 160 5.22 -8.40 -9.56
C HIS A 160 5.81 -9.11 -10.79
N GLY A 161 6.96 -8.64 -11.26
CA GLY A 161 7.79 -9.33 -12.24
C GLY A 161 9.20 -9.59 -11.72
N THR A 162 10.08 -10.05 -12.59
CA THR A 162 11.46 -10.41 -12.23
C THR A 162 12.23 -9.18 -11.71
N GLY A 163 12.99 -9.33 -10.63
CA GLY A 163 13.77 -8.27 -10.02
C GLY A 163 13.66 -8.29 -8.50
N ILE A 164 13.63 -7.11 -7.88
CA ILE A 164 13.49 -6.97 -6.43
C ILE A 164 12.19 -6.23 -6.11
N VAL A 165 11.45 -6.79 -5.15
CA VAL A 165 10.26 -6.20 -4.56
C VAL A 165 10.59 -5.78 -3.13
N GLU A 166 10.21 -4.56 -2.76
CA GLU A 166 10.24 -4.08 -1.38
C GLU A 166 8.84 -4.15 -0.76
N LEU A 167 8.78 -4.74 0.43
CA LEU A 167 7.61 -4.86 1.27
C LEU A 167 7.79 -3.93 2.46
N THR A 168 6.77 -3.14 2.78
CA THR A 168 6.78 -2.28 3.96
C THR A 168 5.54 -2.56 4.79
N PHE A 169 5.77 -3.08 6.00
CA PHE A 169 4.73 -3.22 7.01
C PHE A 169 4.55 -1.90 7.74
N THR A 170 3.31 -1.42 7.81
CA THR A 170 2.93 -0.15 8.42
C THR A 170 1.88 -0.38 9.49
N LYS A 171 1.93 0.44 10.54
CA LYS A 171 0.87 0.55 11.55
C LYS A 171 0.26 1.95 11.55
N GLU A 172 -0.85 2.11 12.27
CA GLU A 172 -1.40 3.39 12.72
C GLU A 172 -1.22 4.56 11.73
N MET A 173 -2.09 4.65 10.73
CA MET A 173 -2.08 5.73 9.73
C MET A 173 -0.76 5.87 8.94
N GLY A 174 -0.02 4.78 8.73
CA GLY A 174 1.12 4.74 7.81
C GLY A 174 2.50 4.85 8.47
N GLN A 175 2.59 4.68 9.80
CA GLN A 175 3.88 4.57 10.47
C GLN A 175 4.59 3.26 10.06
N VAL A 176 5.76 3.38 9.43
CA VAL A 176 6.59 2.22 9.08
C VAL A 176 7.03 1.47 10.35
N GLN A 177 6.93 0.15 10.32
CA GLN A 177 7.35 -0.73 11.41
C GLN A 177 8.46 -1.68 10.99
N ALA A 178 8.38 -2.19 9.76
CA ALA A 178 9.36 -3.13 9.26
C ALA A 178 9.38 -3.09 7.72
N THR A 179 10.54 -3.33 7.12
CA THR A 179 10.72 -3.49 5.68
C THR A 179 11.42 -4.81 5.34
N CYS A 180 11.15 -5.34 4.15
CA CYS A 180 11.80 -6.54 3.64
C CYS A 180 11.89 -6.53 2.12
N GLN A 181 13.06 -6.86 1.58
CA GLN A 181 13.31 -6.97 0.15
C GLN A 181 13.37 -8.43 -0.28
N VAL A 182 12.71 -8.74 -1.39
CA VAL A 182 12.51 -10.11 -1.88
C VAL A 182 12.97 -10.22 -3.34
N HIS A 183 13.79 -11.23 -3.62
CA HIS A 183 14.14 -11.61 -4.98
C HIS A 183 12.94 -12.25 -5.68
N VAL A 184 12.68 -11.84 -6.91
CA VAL A 184 11.66 -12.42 -7.80
C VAL A 184 12.32 -12.93 -9.07
N LEU A 185 12.16 -14.22 -9.35
CA LEU A 185 12.79 -14.94 -10.46
C LEU A 185 11.85 -15.28 -11.61
#